data_AF-A0A059LF53-F1
#
_entry.id   AF-A0A059LF53-F1
#
_cell.length_a   1.000
_cell.length_b   1.000
_cell.length_c   1.000
_cell.angle_alpha   90.00
_cell.angle_beta   90.00
_cell.angle_gamma   90.00
#
_symmetry.space_group_name_H-M   'P 1'
#
loop_
_entity.id
_entity.type
_entity.pdbx_description
1 polymer ?
#
loop_
_entity_poly.entity_id
_entity_poly.type
_entity_poly.pdbx_seq_one_letter_code
_entity_poly.pdbx_strand_id
1 'polypeptide(L)'
;MPSRAILTQIITKSRFGEHHEEISLSEPTCIDQIGIGAMPVSVAHTPPVIQVFGLGEDGAWVPLTPPQAQPEAGVATTALPHPALVRAVRLSGKYQTVPLTLRGFALRSFASAAGRASPA
;
A
#
# COMPACT_ATOMS: atom_id res chain seq x y z
N MET A 1 10.04 15.76 -6.73
CA MET A 1 10.24 15.55 -5.27
C MET A 1 10.45 14.07 -5.02
N PRO A 2 11.30 13.67 -4.07
CA PRO A 2 11.49 12.25 -3.77
C PRO A 2 10.24 11.68 -3.09
N SER A 3 9.80 10.51 -3.55
CA SER A 3 8.73 9.75 -2.91
C SER A 3 9.14 9.34 -1.49
N ARG A 4 8.22 9.43 -0.53
CA ARG A 4 8.47 9.07 0.89
C ARG A 4 7.50 8.00 1.35
N ALA A 5 7.84 7.30 2.43
CA ALA A 5 6.88 6.42 3.09
C ALA A 5 5.74 7.27 3.68
N ILE A 6 4.52 6.99 3.25
CA ILE A 6 3.28 7.64 3.71
C ILE A 6 2.52 6.73 4.69
N LEU A 7 2.72 5.42 4.60
CA LEU A 7 2.19 4.42 5.51
C LEU A 7 3.21 3.30 5.68
N THR A 8 3.39 2.83 6.90
CA THR A 8 4.11 1.61 7.22
C THR A 8 3.35 0.90 8.34
N GLN A 9 2.81 -0.27 8.06
CA GLN A 9 1.94 -1.00 8.99
C GLN A 9 2.17 -2.50 8.86
N ILE A 10 2.02 -3.23 9.97
CA ILE A 10 1.97 -4.70 9.97
C ILE A 10 0.51 -5.10 10.13
N ILE A 11 -0.02 -5.83 9.15
CA ILE A 11 -1.39 -6.34 9.15
C ILE A 11 -1.31 -7.80 9.58
N THR A 12 -1.96 -8.16 10.69
CA THR A 12 -1.98 -9.52 11.22
C THR A 12 -3.41 -10.05 11.36
N LYS A 13 -3.62 -11.28 10.90
CA LYS A 13 -4.87 -12.05 11.00
C LYS A 13 -4.61 -13.33 11.80
N SER A 14 -5.64 -13.84 12.45
CA SER A 14 -5.54 -15.01 13.34
C SER A 14 -5.47 -16.35 12.59
N ARG A 15 -5.86 -16.39 11.32
CA ARG A 15 -5.92 -17.60 10.50
C ARG A 15 -5.35 -17.34 9.12
N PHE A 16 -4.77 -18.35 8.49
CA PHE A 16 -4.39 -18.29 7.08
C PHE A 16 -5.63 -18.61 6.22
N GLY A 17 -6.13 -17.63 5.48
CA GLY A 17 -7.37 -17.72 4.70
C GLY A 17 -7.53 -16.49 3.81
N GLU A 18 -8.59 -16.43 3.01
CA GLU A 18 -8.87 -15.24 2.20
C GLU A 18 -9.31 -14.09 3.10
N HIS A 19 -8.55 -13.00 3.08
CA HIS A 19 -8.78 -11.81 3.88
C HIS A 19 -8.89 -10.58 3.01
N HIS A 20 -9.70 -9.65 3.49
CA HIS A 20 -9.70 -8.27 3.05
C HIS A 20 -9.41 -7.39 4.26
N GLU A 21 -8.41 -6.52 4.14
CA GLU A 21 -8.12 -5.50 5.14
C GLU A 21 -8.17 -4.14 4.47
N GLU A 22 -9.00 -3.24 4.99
CA GLU A 22 -9.12 -1.88 4.50
C GLU A 22 -8.40 -0.92 5.44
N ILE A 23 -7.59 -0.04 4.87
CA ILE A 23 -6.84 0.96 5.60
C ILE A 23 -7.22 2.32 5.03
N SER A 24 -7.95 3.10 5.83
CA SER A 24 -8.26 4.49 5.52
C SER A 24 -6.99 5.35 5.66
N LEU A 25 -6.74 6.21 4.68
CA LEU A 25 -5.69 7.22 4.77
C LEU A 25 -6.29 8.47 5.41
N SER A 26 -5.50 9.17 6.25
CA SER A 26 -5.95 10.39 6.93
C SER A 26 -6.31 11.52 5.96
N GLU A 27 -5.74 11.51 4.76
CA GLU A 27 -6.03 12.45 3.69
C GLU A 27 -5.85 11.82 2.30
N PRO A 28 -6.44 12.39 1.24
CA PRO A 28 -6.19 11.96 -0.13
C PRO A 28 -4.70 11.98 -0.44
N THR A 29 -4.20 10.84 -0.91
CA THR A 29 -2.77 10.59 -1.04
C THR A 29 -2.46 10.01 -2.40
N CYS A 30 -1.44 10.55 -3.04
CA CYS A 30 -0.90 10.01 -4.28
C CYS A 30 0.12 8.92 -3.92
N ILE A 31 -0.14 7.70 -4.37
CA ILE A 31 0.75 6.54 -4.18
C ILE A 31 1.48 6.30 -5.49
N ASP A 32 2.80 6.14 -5.44
CA ASP A 32 3.63 5.79 -6.61
C ASP A 32 4.31 4.43 -6.47
N GLN A 33 4.40 3.91 -5.26
CA GLN A 33 5.09 2.66 -4.98
C GLN A 33 4.49 1.94 -3.77
N ILE A 34 4.41 0.62 -3.86
CA ILE A 34 3.88 -0.26 -2.82
C ILE A 34 4.96 -1.27 -2.45
N GLY A 35 5.19 -1.47 -1.15
CA GLY A 35 6.10 -2.46 -0.61
C GLY A 35 5.35 -3.50 0.20
N ILE A 36 5.53 -4.77 -0.15
CA ILE A 36 5.04 -5.92 0.61
C ILE A 36 6.24 -6.61 1.24
N GLY A 37 6.29 -6.60 2.56
CA GLY A 37 7.35 -7.22 3.34
C GLY A 37 7.16 -8.73 3.48
N ALA A 38 8.28 -9.39 3.75
CA ALA A 38 8.30 -10.81 4.01
C ALA A 38 7.50 -11.19 5.25
N MET A 39 7.00 -12.42 5.22
CA MET A 39 6.36 -13.02 6.36
C MET A 39 7.40 -13.32 7.44
N PRO A 40 7.22 -12.86 8.70
CA PRO A 40 7.98 -13.41 9.82
C PRO A 40 7.48 -14.84 10.06
N VAL A 41 8.12 -15.80 9.40
CA VAL A 41 8.15 -17.23 9.71
C VAL A 41 6.78 -17.89 9.93
N SER A 42 6.13 -18.38 8.87
CA SER A 42 5.32 -19.61 9.05
C SER A 42 5.31 -20.45 7.78
N VAL A 43 5.87 -21.66 7.92
CA VAL A 43 5.51 -23.03 7.49
C VAL A 43 4.33 -23.28 6.51
N ALA A 44 3.83 -22.28 5.78
CA ALA A 44 2.75 -22.46 4.84
C ALA A 44 3.30 -23.14 3.57
N HIS A 45 2.82 -24.34 3.29
CA HIS A 45 3.15 -25.09 2.06
C HIS A 45 2.68 -24.38 0.77
N THR A 46 1.86 -23.33 0.90
CA THR A 46 1.39 -22.51 -0.22
C THR A 46 1.80 -21.05 0.03
N PRO A 47 2.52 -20.42 -0.91
CA PRO A 47 2.91 -19.01 -0.79
C PRO A 47 1.68 -18.11 -0.60
N PRO A 48 1.70 -17.15 0.34
CA PRO A 48 0.61 -16.19 0.50
C PRO A 48 0.48 -15.38 -0.79
N VAL A 49 -0.71 -15.29 -1.38
CA VAL A 49 -0.95 -14.44 -2.56
C VAL A 49 -1.67 -13.18 -2.10
N ILE A 50 -1.13 -12.02 -2.45
CA ILE A 50 -1.60 -10.70 -2.02
C ILE A 50 -1.83 -9.82 -3.23
N GLN A 51 -2.92 -9.07 -3.21
CA GLN A 51 -3.22 -8.00 -4.16
C GLN A 51 -3.63 -6.73 -3.42
N VAL A 52 -3.14 -5.58 -3.89
CA VAL A 52 -3.47 -4.28 -3.30
C VAL A 52 -4.42 -3.51 -4.21
N PHE A 53 -5.43 -2.89 -3.61
CA PHE A 53 -6.41 -2.04 -4.27
C PHE A 53 -6.38 -0.64 -3.64
N GLY A 54 -6.78 0.35 -4.43
CA GLY A 54 -6.95 1.74 -4.01
C GLY A 54 -8.38 2.16 -4.20
N LEU A 55 -8.91 2.93 -3.25
CA LEU A 55 -10.23 3.56 -3.38
C LEU A 55 -10.07 4.88 -4.13
N GLY A 56 -10.56 4.91 -5.37
CA GLY A 56 -10.56 6.09 -6.24
C GLY A 56 -11.55 7.16 -5.81
N GLU A 57 -11.51 8.31 -6.47
CA GLU A 57 -12.43 9.43 -6.20
C GLU A 57 -13.89 9.12 -6.57
N ASP A 58 -14.08 8.22 -7.53
CA ASP A 58 -15.38 7.67 -7.94
C ASP A 58 -15.96 6.69 -6.89
N GLY A 59 -15.23 6.40 -5.82
CA GLY A 59 -15.63 5.45 -4.79
C GLY A 59 -15.48 3.99 -5.21
N ALA A 60 -14.81 3.72 -6.34
CA ALA A 60 -14.54 2.35 -6.78
C ALA A 60 -13.18 1.85 -6.27
N TRP A 61 -13.12 0.57 -5.94
CA TRP A 61 -11.87 -0.12 -5.64
C TRP A 61 -11.19 -0.57 -6.92
N VAL A 62 -10.00 -0.03 -7.20
CA VAL A 62 -9.22 -0.33 -8.40
C VAL A 62 -7.94 -1.08 -8.00
N PRO A 63 -7.55 -2.16 -8.70
CA PRO A 63 -6.31 -2.86 -8.41
C PRO A 63 -5.11 -1.93 -8.69
N LEU A 64 -4.24 -1.79 -7.68
CA LEU A 64 -2.98 -1.05 -7.79
C LEU A 64 -1.83 -1.98 -8.17
N THR A 65 -1.88 -3.24 -7.72
CA THR A 65 -0.89 -4.26 -8.09
C THR A 65 -1.57 -5.45 -8.74
N PRO A 66 -0.85 -6.24 -9.56
CA PRO A 66 -1.27 -7.61 -9.83
C PRO A 66 -1.27 -8.43 -8.52
N PRO A 67 -1.98 -9.57 -8.48
CA PRO A 67 -1.76 -10.58 -7.45
C PRO A 67 -0.30 -11.04 -7.48
N GLN A 68 0.35 -11.06 -6.32
CA GLN A 68 1.74 -11.46 -6.19
C GLN A 68 1.94 -12.32 -4.96
N ALA A 69 2.90 -13.24 -5.03
CA ALA A 69 3.32 -13.97 -3.84
C ALA A 69 3.98 -13.01 -2.84
N GLN A 70 3.68 -13.19 -1.56
CA GLN A 70 4.40 -12.51 -0.50
C GLN A 70 5.85 -13.01 -0.50
N PRO A 71 6.84 -12.11 -0.44
CA PRO A 71 8.24 -12.53 -0.46
C PRO A 71 8.59 -13.34 0.80
N GLU A 72 9.55 -14.26 0.65
CA GLU A 72 10.07 -15.05 1.77
C GLU A 72 11.09 -14.27 2.62
N ALA A 73 11.77 -13.29 2.01
CA ALA A 73 12.73 -12.41 2.67
C ALA A 73 12.70 -10.99 2.08
N GLY A 74 13.01 -10.00 2.91
CA GLY A 74 13.08 -8.59 2.48
C GLY A 74 11.71 -7.97 2.16
N VAL A 75 11.69 -7.08 1.17
CA VAL A 75 10.49 -6.34 0.73
C VAL A 75 10.39 -6.41 -0.79
N ALA A 76 9.28 -6.96 -1.29
CA ALA A 76 8.91 -6.89 -2.70
C ALA A 76 8.29 -5.52 -2.96
N THR A 77 8.85 -4.79 -3.92
CA THR A 77 8.43 -3.44 -4.26
C THR A 77 7.80 -3.42 -5.64
N THR A 78 6.62 -2.82 -5.75
CA THR A 78 5.93 -2.57 -7.01
C THR A 78 5.81 -1.07 -7.22
N ALA A 79 6.47 -0.54 -8.27
CA ALA A 79 6.22 0.81 -8.75
C ALA A 79 4.93 0.83 -9.57
N LEU A 80 4.07 1.83 -9.36
CA LEU A 80 2.86 2.00 -10.15
C LEU A 80 3.22 2.66 -11.49
N PRO A 81 2.64 2.22 -12.61
CA PRO A 81 2.91 2.83 -13.92
C PRO A 81 2.45 4.29 -13.98
N HIS A 82 1.38 4.61 -13.24
CA HIS A 82 0.91 5.96 -13.00
C HIS A 82 0.63 6.13 -11.50
N PRO A 83 1.03 7.26 -10.88
CA PRO A 83 0.69 7.52 -9.50
C PRO A 83 -0.83 7.51 -9.29
N ALA A 84 -1.29 6.80 -8.27
CA ALA A 84 -2.71 6.63 -7.97
C ALA A 84 -3.13 7.55 -6.83
N LEU A 85 -4.10 8.44 -7.10
CA LEU A 85 -4.73 9.24 -6.06
C LEU A 85 -5.81 8.40 -5.36
N VAL A 86 -5.63 8.15 -4.06
CA VAL A 86 -6.52 7.29 -3.29
C VAL A 86 -6.83 7.87 -1.90
N ARG A 87 -7.95 7.45 -1.33
CA ARG A 87 -8.34 7.79 0.06
C ARG A 87 -8.27 6.61 1.03
N ALA A 88 -8.23 5.40 0.50
CA ALA A 88 -8.06 4.17 1.26
C ALA A 88 -7.33 3.15 0.39
N VAL A 89 -6.67 2.19 1.04
CA VAL A 89 -6.14 1.01 0.37
C VAL A 89 -6.78 -0.25 0.94
N ARG A 90 -6.92 -1.28 0.11
CA ARG A 90 -7.38 -2.60 0.53
C ARG A 90 -6.34 -3.64 0.20
N LEU A 91 -5.95 -4.42 1.19
CA LEU A 91 -5.14 -5.61 1.03
C LEU A 91 -6.05 -6.83 0.92
N SER A 92 -5.92 -7.58 -0.17
CA SER A 92 -6.74 -8.77 -0.47
C SER A 92 -5.87 -9.99 -0.66
N GLY A 93 -6.29 -11.15 -0.16
CA GLY A 93 -5.67 -12.43 -0.51
C GLY A 93 -5.47 -13.37 0.68
N LYS A 94 -4.64 -14.39 0.47
CA LYS A 94 -4.38 -15.44 1.46
C LYS A 94 -3.12 -15.10 2.23
N TYR A 95 -3.23 -14.58 3.45
CA TYR A 95 -2.10 -14.20 4.28
C TYR A 95 -2.42 -14.31 5.76
N GLN A 96 -1.38 -14.32 6.60
CA GLN A 96 -1.54 -14.21 8.06
C GLN A 96 -0.92 -12.92 8.57
N THR A 97 0.31 -12.61 8.17
CA THR A 97 0.99 -11.37 8.56
C THR A 97 1.64 -10.72 7.35
N VAL A 98 1.37 -9.43 7.13
CA VAL A 98 1.89 -8.65 6.01
C VAL A 98 2.41 -7.30 6.50
N PRO A 99 3.72 -7.06 6.47
CA PRO A 99 4.26 -5.71 6.52
C PRO A 99 3.92 -4.99 5.20
N LEU A 100 3.12 -3.93 5.26
CA LEU A 100 2.75 -3.09 4.13
C LEU A 100 3.43 -1.74 4.25
N THR A 101 4.07 -1.30 3.18
CA THR A 101 4.59 0.07 3.03
C THR A 101 3.96 0.71 1.82
N LEU A 102 3.40 1.91 1.98
CA LEU A 102 2.96 2.73 0.87
C LEU A 102 3.92 3.91 0.73
N ARG A 103 4.30 4.23 -0.50
CA ARG A 103 5.17 5.36 -0.83
C ARG A 103 4.47 6.30 -1.80
N GLY A 104 4.75 7.59 -1.63
CA GLY A 104 4.20 8.67 -2.42
C GLY A 104 4.15 9.97 -1.63
N PHE A 105 3.08 10.74 -1.80
CA PHE A 105 2.90 12.03 -1.12
C PHE A 105 1.43 12.36 -0.86
N ALA A 106 1.17 12.97 0.29
CA ALA A 106 -0.14 13.44 0.67
C ALA A 106 -0.44 14.82 0.07
N LEU A 107 -1.65 15.04 -0.45
CA LEU A 107 -1.96 16.23 -1.24
C LEU A 107 -1.95 17.54 -0.43
N ARG A 108 -2.47 17.58 0.81
CA ARG A 108 -2.47 18.85 1.59
C ARG A 108 -1.06 19.19 2.06
N SER A 109 -0.27 18.18 2.39
CA SER A 109 1.15 18.32 2.70
C SER A 109 1.94 18.92 1.51
N PHE A 110 1.57 18.57 0.28
CA PHE A 110 2.15 19.15 -0.94
C PHE A 110 1.74 20.61 -1.15
N ALA A 111 0.44 20.93 -1.03
CA ALA A 111 -0.06 22.29 -1.18
C ALA A 111 0.58 23.28 -0.19
N SER A 112 0.80 22.84 1.06
CA SER A 112 1.48 23.64 2.08
C SER A 112 2.95 23.90 1.77
N ALA A 113 3.66 22.92 1.21
CA ALA A 113 5.06 23.07 0.82
C ALA A 113 5.22 23.95 -0.44
N ALA A 114 4.33 23.79 -1.43
CA ALA A 114 4.31 24.61 -2.63
C ALA A 114 3.97 26.08 -2.32
N GLY A 115 3.04 26.33 -1.39
CA GLY A 115 2.70 27.68 -0.94
C GLY A 115 3.82 28.41 -0.19
N ARG A 116 4.79 27.68 0.38
CA ARG A 116 6.01 28.28 0.98
C ARG A 116 7.11 28.57 -0.03
N ALA A 117 7.03 28.03 -1.25
CA ALA A 117 8.04 28.17 -2.29
C ALA A 117 7.75 29.29 -3.31
N SER A 118 6.75 30.14 -3.06
CA SER A 118 6.58 31.42 -3.76
C SER A 118 7.29 32.55 -3.00
N PRO A 119 8.52 32.94 -3.37
CA PRO A 119 9.01 34.27 -3.08
C PRO A 119 8.37 35.27 -4.04
N ALA A 120 8.09 36.46 -3.49
CA ALA A 120 7.72 37.68 -4.21
C ALA A 120 8.84 38.16 -5.16
#